data_AF-A0A034V723-F1
#
_entry.id   AF-A0A034V723-F1
#
_cell.length_a   1.000
_cell.length_b   1.000
_cell.length_c   1.000
_cell.angle_alpha   90.00
_cell.angle_beta   90.00
_cell.angle_gamma   90.00
#
_symmetry.space_group_name_H-M   'P 1'
#
loop_
_entity.id
_entity.type
_entity.pdbx_description
1 polymer ?
#
loop_
_entity_poly.entity_id
_entity_poly.type
_entity_poly.pdbx_seq_one_letter_code
_entity_poly.pdbx_strand_id
1 'polypeptide(L)'
;MDLVNLIRSSYDDCGLMFSESWYKVLKMEIKITVYIYICITLLTLIVIGWYIFYKRWQRNKERQLMLQAQIRGSSTGAAGDMTGLRFRKRDKMLFYGRRMLRKVKNVSGQVYGGQGRKRKAVMRFAKRILQLRRENIPTLLNTVEPPAEYLQETTEGGERVPPDALYMLQSIRIFGHFEKPIFLKLCKHTEVLTLEPGDFLFKITDSDDSVFIVQSGLVHVFISNADGSTLSLK
;
A
#
# COMPACT_ATOMS: atom_id res chain seq x y z
N MET A 1 97.28 -29.04 -12.87
CA MET A 1 96.51 -28.77 -11.63
C MET A 1 96.09 -27.32 -11.70
N ASP A 2 94.80 -27.11 -11.89
CA ASP A 2 94.32 -26.06 -12.78
C ASP A 2 93.96 -24.77 -12.05
N LEU A 3 94.93 -23.84 -12.02
CA LEU A 3 94.75 -22.51 -11.42
C LEU A 3 93.62 -21.72 -12.12
N VAL A 4 93.45 -21.92 -13.42
CA VAL A 4 92.41 -21.27 -14.23
C VAL A 4 91.01 -21.75 -13.82
N ASN A 5 90.86 -23.04 -13.50
CA ASN A 5 89.59 -23.59 -13.05
C ASN A 5 89.22 -23.10 -11.64
N LEU A 6 90.21 -22.93 -10.76
CA LEU A 6 90.02 -22.40 -9.41
C LEU A 6 89.64 -20.91 -9.39
N ILE A 7 90.24 -20.12 -10.29
CA ILE A 7 89.85 -18.71 -10.46
C ILE A 7 88.44 -18.63 -11.01
N ARG A 8 88.10 -19.44 -12.03
CA ARG A 8 86.76 -19.45 -12.62
C ARG A 8 85.67 -19.84 -11.61
N SER A 9 85.88 -20.88 -10.80
CA SER A 9 84.92 -21.28 -9.77
C SER A 9 84.74 -20.22 -8.68
N SER A 10 85.81 -19.50 -8.31
CA SER A 10 85.75 -18.44 -7.31
C SER A 10 84.99 -17.20 -7.79
N TYR A 11 85.11 -16.84 -9.08
CA TYR A 11 84.35 -15.74 -9.67
C TYR A 11 82.86 -16.08 -9.84
N ASP A 12 82.52 -17.32 -10.22
CA ASP A 12 81.13 -17.76 -10.35
C ASP A 12 80.41 -17.78 -8.99
N ASP A 13 81.06 -18.31 -7.93
CA ASP A 13 80.49 -18.30 -6.57
C ASP A 13 80.31 -16.88 -6.01
N CYS A 14 81.29 -15.99 -6.23
CA CYS A 14 81.16 -14.58 -5.84
C CYS A 14 80.03 -13.89 -6.61
N GLY A 15 79.93 -14.10 -7.92
CA GLY A 15 78.88 -13.54 -8.77
C GLY A 15 77.47 -13.98 -8.36
N LEU A 16 77.30 -15.25 -7.99
CA LEU A 16 76.04 -15.78 -7.47
C LEU A 16 75.71 -15.21 -6.10
N MET A 17 76.67 -15.12 -5.17
CA MET A 17 76.45 -14.54 -3.83
C MET A 17 76.06 -13.05 -3.88
N PHE A 18 76.71 -12.27 -4.75
CA PHE A 18 76.35 -10.87 -4.96
C PHE A 18 75.00 -10.75 -5.66
N SER A 19 74.74 -11.49 -6.74
CA SER A 19 73.45 -11.40 -7.45
C SER A 19 72.26 -11.83 -6.59
N GLU A 20 72.39 -12.86 -5.76
CA GLU A 20 71.37 -13.30 -4.80
C GLU A 20 71.12 -12.26 -3.71
N SER A 21 72.17 -11.63 -3.19
CA SER A 21 72.05 -10.59 -2.17
C SER A 21 71.41 -9.33 -2.74
N TRP A 22 71.84 -8.90 -3.92
CA TRP A 22 71.26 -7.77 -4.64
C TRP A 22 69.80 -8.05 -5.06
N TYR A 23 69.49 -9.26 -5.50
CA TYR A 23 68.12 -9.68 -5.82
C TYR A 23 67.22 -9.64 -4.59
N LYS A 24 67.71 -10.08 -3.42
CA LYS A 24 66.97 -9.98 -2.15
C LYS A 24 66.71 -8.53 -1.75
N VAL A 25 67.71 -7.65 -1.85
CA VAL A 25 67.55 -6.22 -1.55
C VAL A 25 66.55 -5.57 -2.50
N LEU A 26 66.69 -5.76 -3.82
CA LEU A 26 65.76 -5.23 -4.82
C LEU A 26 64.34 -5.76 -4.61
N LYS A 27 64.19 -7.05 -4.30
CA LYS A 27 62.88 -7.66 -4.04
C LYS A 27 62.23 -7.13 -2.76
N MET A 28 63.01 -6.79 -1.74
CA MET A 28 62.49 -6.16 -0.52
C MET A 28 62.01 -4.73 -0.80
N GLU A 29 62.78 -3.92 -1.54
CA GLU A 29 62.39 -2.55 -1.92
C GLU A 29 61.14 -2.54 -2.82
N ILE A 30 61.05 -3.46 -3.79
CA ILE A 30 59.86 -3.61 -4.65
C ILE A 30 58.65 -4.02 -3.82
N LYS A 31 58.80 -4.93 -2.86
CA LYS A 31 57.69 -5.30 -1.96
C LYS A 31 57.23 -4.09 -1.15
N ILE A 32 58.15 -3.35 -0.54
CA ILE A 32 57.83 -2.16 0.28
C ILE A 32 57.08 -1.12 -0.55
N THR A 33 57.56 -0.81 -1.75
CA THR A 33 56.88 0.14 -2.65
C THR A 33 55.49 -0.34 -3.04
N VAL A 34 55.31 -1.62 -3.41
CA VAL A 34 53.99 -2.20 -3.73
C VAL A 34 53.05 -2.13 -2.52
N TYR A 35 53.52 -2.44 -1.30
CA TYR A 35 52.71 -2.31 -0.09
C TYR A 35 52.26 -0.87 0.16
N ILE A 36 53.14 0.12 -0.05
CA ILE A 36 52.80 1.54 0.09
C ILE A 36 51.69 1.94 -0.91
N TYR A 37 51.81 1.52 -2.18
CA TYR A 37 50.77 1.79 -3.18
C TYR A 37 49.43 1.14 -2.84
N ILE A 38 49.42 -0.09 -2.32
CA ILE A 38 48.20 -0.77 -1.87
C ILE A 38 47.57 0.00 -0.69
N CYS A 39 48.37 0.43 0.29
CA CYS A 39 47.87 1.22 1.41
C CYS A 39 47.27 2.56 0.97
N ILE A 40 47.91 3.25 0.01
CA ILE A 40 47.40 4.52 -0.54
C ILE A 40 46.08 4.29 -1.28
N THR A 41 45.98 3.26 -2.13
CA THR A 41 44.75 2.97 -2.86
C THR A 41 43.59 2.61 -1.91
N LEU A 42 43.84 1.80 -0.87
CA LEU A 42 42.85 1.51 0.17
C LEU A 42 42.39 2.77 0.91
N LEU A 43 43.31 3.66 1.28
CA LEU A 43 42.96 4.94 1.91
C LEU A 43 42.08 5.81 1.01
N THR A 44 42.39 5.89 -0.29
CA THR A 44 41.53 6.66 -1.22
C THR A 44 40.13 6.08 -1.34
N LEU A 45 39.98 4.75 -1.37
CA LEU A 45 38.67 4.09 -1.41
C LEU A 45 37.88 4.34 -0.12
N ILE A 46 38.53 4.34 1.04
CA ILE A 46 37.91 4.66 2.32
C ILE A 46 37.41 6.11 2.33
N VAL A 47 38.21 7.06 1.84
CA VAL A 47 37.83 8.48 1.75
C VAL A 47 36.66 8.68 0.78
N ILE A 48 36.68 8.02 -0.38
CA ILE A 48 35.57 8.07 -1.36
C ILE A 48 34.30 7.46 -0.76
N GLY A 49 34.41 6.31 -0.09
CA GLY A 49 33.30 5.66 0.61
C GLY A 49 32.72 6.55 1.70
N TRP A 50 33.57 7.20 2.49
CA TRP A 50 33.17 8.15 3.52
C TRP A 50 32.48 9.40 2.91
N TYR A 51 33.00 9.93 1.80
CA TYR A 51 32.38 11.06 1.11
C TYR A 51 30.98 10.69 0.57
N ILE A 52 30.83 9.52 -0.05
CA ILE A 52 29.54 9.01 -0.51
C ILE A 52 28.59 8.80 0.67
N PHE A 53 29.08 8.21 1.77
CA PHE A 53 28.30 7.99 2.99
C PHE A 53 27.85 9.32 3.59
N TYR A 54 28.74 10.29 3.73
CA TYR A 54 28.43 11.62 4.26
C TYR A 54 27.40 12.34 3.37
N LYS A 55 27.57 12.30 2.04
CA LYS A 55 26.60 12.87 1.09
C LYS A 55 25.26 12.13 1.10
N ARG A 56 25.25 10.81 1.31
CA ARG A 56 24.02 10.01 1.45
C ARG A 56 23.35 10.27 2.80
N TRP A 57 24.12 10.45 3.86
CA TRP A 57 23.66 10.79 5.19
C TRP A 57 23.04 12.19 5.23
N GLN A 58 23.67 13.19 4.60
CA GLN A 58 23.07 14.53 4.45
C GLN A 58 21.72 14.47 3.72
N ARG A 59 21.64 13.79 2.57
CA ARG A 59 20.36 13.63 1.84
C ARG A 59 19.31 12.89 2.68
N ASN A 60 19.72 11.91 3.49
CA ASN A 60 18.82 11.24 4.42
C ASN A 60 18.36 12.15 5.55
N LYS A 61 19.24 13.01 6.07
CA LYS A 61 18.93 14.00 7.10
C LYS A 61 17.92 15.03 6.58
N GLU A 62 18.07 15.49 5.35
CA GLU A 62 17.09 16.37 4.68
C GLU A 62 15.73 15.68 4.50
N ARG A 63 15.71 14.40 4.07
CA ARG A 63 14.46 13.62 3.98
C ARG A 63 13.77 13.45 5.34
N GLN A 64 14.53 13.18 6.40
CA GLN A 64 13.99 13.07 7.76
C GLN A 64 13.45 14.42 8.26
N LEU A 65 14.14 15.53 7.97
CA LEU A 65 13.65 16.88 8.28
C LEU A 65 12.36 17.21 7.49
N MET A 66 12.25 16.79 6.22
CA MET A 66 11.02 16.95 5.44
C MET A 66 9.86 16.14 6.01
N LEU A 67 10.09 14.88 6.39
CA LEU A 67 9.08 14.03 7.02
C LEU A 67 8.66 14.60 8.38
N GLN A 68 9.61 15.08 9.18
CA GLN A 68 9.32 15.72 10.46
C GLN A 68 8.61 17.07 10.29
N ALA A 69 8.94 17.85 9.25
CA ALA A 69 8.23 19.09 8.90
C ALA A 69 6.82 18.81 8.38
N GLN A 70 6.62 17.70 7.66
CA GLN A 70 5.29 17.24 7.24
C GLN A 70 4.45 16.79 8.45
N ILE A 71 5.05 16.06 9.39
CA ILE A 71 4.40 15.59 10.63
C ILE A 71 4.14 16.75 11.62
N ARG A 72 5.05 17.73 11.76
CA ARG A 72 4.81 18.96 12.53
C ARG A 72 3.86 19.91 11.81
N GLY A 73 3.88 19.97 10.49
CA GLY A 73 2.95 20.76 9.68
C GLY A 73 1.51 20.22 9.77
N SER A 74 1.34 18.91 9.98
CA SER A 74 0.03 18.30 10.22
C SER A 74 -0.41 18.31 11.69
N SER A 75 0.49 18.42 12.67
CA SER A 75 0.14 18.37 14.10
C SER A 75 0.31 19.67 14.89
N THR A 76 1.22 20.58 14.52
CA THR A 76 1.61 21.74 15.35
C THR A 76 2.34 22.83 14.54
N GLY A 77 1.69 23.46 13.54
CA GLY A 77 2.37 24.44 12.68
C GLY A 77 1.54 25.48 11.94
N ALA A 78 0.21 25.50 12.11
CA ALA A 78 -0.65 26.65 11.76
C ALA A 78 -0.90 27.56 12.98
N ALA A 79 0.06 27.62 13.92
CA ALA A 79 -0.04 28.36 15.17
C ALA A 79 1.15 29.32 15.41
N GLY A 80 1.91 29.64 14.36
CA GLY A 80 2.76 30.83 14.31
C GLY A 80 2.12 31.82 13.34
N ASP A 81 1.61 32.94 13.85
CA ASP A 81 1.00 34.05 13.11
C ASP A 81 -0.27 33.76 12.27
N MET A 82 -1.32 33.28 12.92
CA MET A 82 -2.69 33.36 12.37
C MET A 82 -3.23 34.80 12.23
N THR A 83 -2.53 35.80 12.76
CA THR A 83 -2.85 37.22 12.55
C THR A 83 -2.43 37.72 11.15
N GLY A 84 -1.55 36.97 10.44
CA GLY A 84 -1.03 37.31 9.11
C GLY A 84 -1.63 36.53 7.94
N LEU A 85 -2.35 35.41 8.18
CA LEU A 85 -2.99 34.59 7.13
C LEU A 85 -4.30 35.20 6.61
N ARG A 86 -4.39 36.53 6.60
CA ARG A 86 -5.47 37.23 5.92
C ARG A 86 -5.24 37.11 4.42
N PHE A 87 -6.14 36.38 3.77
CA PHE A 87 -6.10 36.21 2.34
C PHE A 87 -6.08 37.58 1.63
N ARG A 88 -4.96 37.89 0.95
CA ARG A 88 -4.80 39.15 0.24
C ARG A 88 -5.91 39.27 -0.81
N LYS A 89 -6.50 40.46 -0.99
CA LYS A 89 -7.63 40.65 -1.94
C LYS A 89 -7.33 40.10 -3.35
N ARG A 90 -6.07 40.23 -3.79
CA ARG A 90 -5.54 39.64 -5.04
C ARG A 90 -5.67 38.12 -5.08
N ASP A 91 -5.21 37.45 -4.03
CA ASP A 91 -5.20 35.98 -3.93
C ASP A 91 -6.62 35.46 -3.73
N LYS A 92 -7.48 36.24 -3.06
CA LYS A 92 -8.93 36.02 -2.94
C LYS A 92 -9.58 35.85 -4.30
N MET A 93 -9.41 36.84 -5.17
CA MET A 93 -9.95 36.79 -6.52
C MET A 93 -9.35 35.62 -7.34
N LEU A 94 -8.03 35.38 -7.24
CA LEU A 94 -7.36 34.31 -7.98
C LEU A 94 -7.85 32.92 -7.55
N PHE A 95 -8.06 32.70 -6.25
CA PHE A 95 -8.53 31.44 -5.69
C PHE A 95 -9.97 31.14 -6.07
N TYR A 96 -10.89 32.09 -5.88
CA TYR A 96 -12.29 31.89 -6.25
C TYR A 96 -12.46 31.77 -7.77
N GLY A 97 -11.70 32.53 -8.56
CA GLY A 97 -11.66 32.39 -10.02
C GLY A 97 -11.19 31.00 -10.46
N ARG A 98 -10.10 30.48 -9.88
CA ARG A 98 -9.62 29.10 -10.13
C ARG A 98 -10.61 28.04 -9.66
N ARG A 99 -11.22 28.22 -8.49
CA ARG A 99 -12.24 27.29 -7.93
C ARG A 99 -13.45 27.19 -8.84
N MET A 100 -13.94 28.32 -9.34
CA MET A 100 -15.06 28.36 -10.28
C MET A 100 -14.70 27.66 -11.59
N LEU A 101 -13.54 27.96 -12.19
CA LEU A 101 -13.07 27.31 -13.43
C LEU A 101 -12.97 25.78 -13.31
N ARG A 102 -12.60 25.24 -12.14
CA ARG A 102 -12.60 23.79 -11.88
C ARG A 102 -14.01 23.20 -11.87
N LYS A 103 -14.96 23.86 -11.19
CA LYS A 103 -16.37 23.41 -11.16
C LYS A 103 -17.01 23.38 -12.54
N VAL A 104 -16.82 24.44 -13.34
CA VAL A 104 -17.39 24.48 -14.70
C VAL A 104 -16.72 23.52 -15.69
N LYS A 105 -15.45 23.13 -15.46
CA LYS A 105 -14.77 22.10 -16.29
C LYS A 105 -15.37 20.71 -16.04
N ASN A 106 -15.65 20.35 -14.78
CA ASN A 106 -16.19 19.03 -14.44
C ASN A 106 -17.64 18.85 -14.91
N VAL A 107 -18.46 19.91 -14.87
CA VAL A 107 -19.84 19.85 -15.40
C VAL A 107 -19.88 19.83 -16.94
N SER A 108 -18.83 20.34 -17.60
CA SER A 108 -18.78 20.40 -19.08
C SER A 108 -18.41 19.08 -19.77
N GLY A 109 -18.09 18.02 -19.03
CA GLY A 109 -17.78 16.70 -19.59
C GLY A 109 -19.00 15.90 -20.04
N GLN A 110 -20.21 16.26 -19.59
CA GLN A 110 -21.42 15.46 -19.84
C GLN A 110 -22.41 16.07 -20.83
N VAL A 111 -22.23 17.32 -21.28
CA VAL A 111 -23.16 17.94 -22.22
C VAL A 111 -22.52 18.04 -23.59
N TYR A 112 -22.84 17.02 -24.40
CA TYR A 112 -22.75 17.02 -25.85
C TYR A 112 -22.95 18.42 -26.46
N GLY A 113 -22.07 18.79 -27.40
CA GLY A 113 -22.36 19.74 -28.49
C GLY A 113 -22.75 21.17 -28.08
N GLY A 114 -21.78 22.09 -28.01
CA GLY A 114 -22.12 23.51 -27.82
C GLY A 114 -20.93 24.47 -27.81
N GLN A 115 -20.06 24.32 -28.81
CA GLN A 115 -18.79 25.03 -28.90
C GLN A 115 -18.95 26.42 -29.54
N GLY A 116 -19.47 27.40 -28.80
CA GLY A 116 -19.45 28.79 -29.26
C GLY A 116 -18.02 29.34 -29.34
N ARG A 117 -17.59 29.85 -30.50
CA ARG A 117 -16.28 30.54 -30.69
C ARG A 117 -16.02 31.60 -29.61
N LYS A 118 -17.08 32.31 -29.21
CA LYS A 118 -17.07 33.33 -28.14
C LYS A 118 -16.70 32.72 -26.77
N ARG A 119 -17.24 31.55 -26.42
CA ARG A 119 -16.95 30.84 -25.15
C ARG A 119 -15.48 30.39 -25.06
N LYS A 120 -14.92 29.88 -26.17
CA LYS A 120 -13.50 29.55 -26.26
C LYS A 120 -12.60 30.77 -26.11
N ALA A 121 -12.99 31.92 -26.67
CA ALA A 121 -12.24 33.17 -26.52
C ALA A 121 -12.25 33.66 -25.06
N VAL A 122 -13.41 33.65 -24.40
CA VAL A 122 -13.55 34.03 -22.98
C VAL A 122 -12.74 33.09 -22.08
N MET A 123 -12.78 31.77 -22.33
CA MET A 123 -12.00 30.80 -21.54
C MET A 123 -10.49 30.97 -21.75
N ARG A 124 -10.03 31.29 -22.98
CA ARG A 124 -8.63 31.62 -23.26
C ARG A 124 -8.20 32.91 -22.56
N PHE A 125 -9.05 33.93 -22.57
CA PHE A 125 -8.78 35.20 -21.91
C PHE A 125 -8.72 35.04 -20.38
N ALA A 126 -9.70 34.36 -19.78
CA ALA A 126 -9.72 34.05 -18.35
C ALA A 126 -8.50 33.21 -17.94
N LYS A 127 -8.08 32.26 -18.78
CA LYS A 127 -6.89 31.44 -18.54
C LYS A 127 -5.59 32.27 -18.58
N ARG A 128 -5.54 33.28 -19.44
CA ARG A 128 -4.40 34.21 -19.58
C ARG A 128 -4.31 35.18 -18.39
N ILE A 129 -5.44 35.75 -17.93
CA ILE A 129 -5.48 36.67 -16.78
C ILE A 129 -5.18 35.95 -15.46
N LEU A 130 -5.80 34.79 -15.23
CA LEU A 130 -5.63 34.05 -13.97
C LEU A 130 -4.30 33.32 -13.86
N GLN A 131 -3.35 33.61 -14.77
CA GLN A 131 -2.03 32.99 -14.92
C GLN A 131 -2.11 31.53 -14.46
N LEU A 132 -2.95 30.75 -15.15
CA LEU A 132 -2.99 29.30 -14.97
C LEU A 132 -1.69 28.76 -15.57
N ARG A 133 -0.59 29.07 -14.88
CA ARG A 133 0.74 28.53 -15.11
C ARG A 133 0.53 27.02 -15.06
N ARG A 134 0.84 26.42 -16.20
CA ARG A 134 0.66 25.00 -16.55
C ARG A 134 1.12 24.03 -15.45
N GLU A 135 1.96 24.52 -14.54
CA GLU A 135 2.52 23.86 -13.35
C GLU A 135 1.51 23.56 -12.23
N ASN A 136 0.37 24.26 -12.14
CA ASN A 136 -0.70 23.97 -11.15
C ASN A 136 -1.97 23.41 -11.80
N ILE A 137 -1.81 22.71 -12.92
CA ILE A 137 -2.79 21.68 -13.25
C ILE A 137 -2.34 20.55 -12.33
N PRO A 138 -3.07 20.22 -11.23
CA PRO A 138 -2.83 18.92 -10.62
C PRO A 138 -2.95 17.96 -11.79
N THR A 139 -1.87 17.23 -12.07
CA THR A 139 -1.89 16.05 -12.91
C THR A 139 -3.23 15.44 -12.61
N LEU A 140 -4.15 15.49 -13.58
CA LEU A 140 -5.40 14.78 -13.44
C LEU A 140 -4.90 13.36 -13.41
N LEU A 141 -4.65 12.87 -12.20
CA LEU A 141 -4.91 11.52 -11.82
C LEU A 141 -6.31 11.37 -12.39
N ASN A 142 -6.39 10.87 -13.63
CA ASN A 142 -7.54 10.14 -14.05
C ASN A 142 -7.72 9.24 -12.85
N THR A 143 -8.75 9.55 -12.06
CA THR A 143 -9.31 8.58 -11.15
C THR A 143 -9.76 7.49 -12.10
N VAL A 144 -8.79 6.66 -12.49
CA VAL A 144 -9.00 5.33 -12.98
C VAL A 144 -9.79 4.78 -11.82
N GLU A 145 -11.10 4.77 -12.02
CA GLU A 145 -11.98 4.06 -11.12
C GLU A 145 -11.29 2.72 -10.91
N PRO A 146 -11.05 2.33 -9.65
CA PRO A 146 -10.36 1.08 -9.38
C PRO A 146 -10.98 0.01 -10.29
N PRO A 147 -10.17 -0.82 -10.97
CA PRO A 147 -10.65 -1.80 -11.94
C PRO A 147 -11.93 -2.46 -11.43
N ALA A 148 -12.96 -2.56 -12.26
CA ALA A 148 -14.26 -3.15 -11.87
C ALA A 148 -14.12 -4.57 -11.29
N GLU A 149 -12.97 -5.18 -11.48
CA GLU A 149 -12.46 -6.38 -10.80
C GLU A 149 -12.54 -6.31 -9.26
N TYR A 150 -12.42 -5.14 -8.62
CA TYR A 150 -12.60 -4.98 -7.16
C TYR A 150 -14.07 -4.88 -6.71
N LEU A 151 -15.00 -4.60 -7.62
CA LEU A 151 -16.44 -4.60 -7.35
C LEU A 151 -17.08 -5.96 -7.66
N GLN A 152 -16.37 -6.83 -8.38
CA GLN A 152 -16.74 -8.22 -8.47
C GLN A 152 -16.24 -8.88 -7.19
N GLU A 153 -17.13 -9.09 -6.22
CA GLU A 153 -16.95 -10.20 -5.29
C GLU A 153 -16.60 -11.42 -6.15
N THR A 154 -15.40 -11.97 -5.94
CA THR A 154 -14.92 -13.20 -6.56
C THR A 154 -16.03 -14.25 -6.46
N THR A 155 -16.86 -14.32 -7.49
CA THR A 155 -17.87 -15.35 -7.69
C THR A 155 -17.15 -16.54 -8.30
N GLU A 156 -16.10 -16.97 -7.61
CA GLU A 156 -15.42 -18.21 -7.87
C GLU A 156 -16.34 -19.31 -7.37
N GLY A 157 -17.11 -19.85 -8.31
CA GLY A 157 -17.63 -21.22 -8.30
C GLY A 157 -18.12 -21.76 -6.95
N GLY A 158 -19.38 -21.47 -6.63
CA GLY A 158 -20.10 -22.16 -5.56
C GLY A 158 -21.59 -21.90 -5.69
N GLU A 159 -22.27 -22.82 -6.37
CA GLU A 159 -23.72 -23.12 -6.34
C GLU A 159 -24.65 -21.93 -5.97
N ARG A 160 -25.35 -21.39 -6.98
CA ARG A 160 -26.28 -20.26 -6.91
C ARG A 160 -27.31 -20.41 -5.79
N VAL A 161 -26.97 -19.97 -4.58
CA VAL A 161 -27.98 -19.64 -3.58
C VAL A 161 -28.63 -18.32 -4.01
N PRO A 162 -29.97 -18.26 -4.13
CA PRO A 162 -30.66 -17.03 -4.49
C PRO A 162 -30.26 -15.88 -3.55
N PRO A 163 -30.10 -14.65 -4.07
CA PRO A 163 -29.70 -13.50 -3.25
C PRO A 163 -30.65 -13.28 -2.06
N ASP A 164 -31.93 -13.62 -2.21
CA ASP A 164 -32.96 -13.52 -1.17
C ASP A 164 -32.64 -14.38 0.07
N ALA A 165 -32.05 -15.57 -0.13
CA ALA A 165 -31.62 -16.43 0.97
C ALA A 165 -30.36 -15.88 1.66
N LEU A 166 -29.43 -15.27 0.91
CA LEU A 166 -28.26 -14.62 1.50
C LEU A 166 -28.65 -13.46 2.42
N TYR A 167 -29.64 -12.65 2.03
CA TYR A 167 -30.12 -11.53 2.84
C TYR A 167 -30.82 -11.99 4.12
N MET A 168 -31.68 -13.03 4.03
CA MET A 168 -32.27 -13.66 5.21
C MET A 168 -31.19 -14.13 6.19
N LEU A 169 -30.16 -14.77 5.68
CA LEU A 169 -29.18 -15.46 6.52
C LEU A 169 -28.10 -14.52 7.07
N GLN A 170 -27.80 -13.41 6.39
CA GLN A 170 -26.99 -12.33 6.96
C GLN A 170 -27.76 -11.55 8.04
N SER A 171 -29.09 -11.48 7.95
CA SER A 171 -29.93 -10.77 8.94
C SER A 171 -30.11 -11.54 10.26
N ILE A 172 -29.94 -12.87 10.24
CA ILE A 172 -30.00 -13.71 11.43
C ILE A 172 -28.62 -13.71 12.10
N ARG A 173 -28.53 -13.06 13.26
CA ARG A 173 -27.29 -12.89 14.04
C ARG A 173 -26.54 -14.19 14.35
N ILE A 174 -27.25 -15.32 14.36
CA ILE A 174 -26.70 -16.66 14.60
C ILE A 174 -25.87 -17.14 13.40
N PHE A 175 -26.22 -16.75 12.16
CA PHE A 175 -25.52 -17.20 10.95
C PHE A 175 -24.44 -16.24 10.45
N GLY A 176 -24.41 -14.99 10.93
CA GLY A 176 -23.38 -14.01 10.58
C GLY A 176 -21.96 -14.37 11.02
N HIS A 177 -21.80 -15.38 11.88
CA HIS A 177 -20.49 -15.88 12.34
C HIS A 177 -19.98 -17.10 11.57
N PHE A 178 -20.77 -17.70 10.66
CA PHE A 178 -20.31 -18.84 9.88
C PHE A 178 -19.56 -18.39 8.63
N GLU A 179 -18.48 -19.10 8.32
CA GLU A 179 -17.78 -18.93 7.04
C GLU A 179 -18.70 -19.36 5.88
N LYS A 180 -18.62 -18.63 4.74
CA LYS A 180 -19.39 -18.89 3.51
C LYS A 180 -19.51 -20.40 3.12
N PRO A 181 -18.48 -21.27 3.22
CA PRO A 181 -18.63 -22.70 2.86
C PRO A 181 -19.47 -23.55 3.83
N ILE A 182 -19.52 -23.20 5.12
CA ILE A 182 -20.36 -23.91 6.10
C ILE A 182 -21.82 -23.58 5.85
N PHE A 183 -22.07 -22.31 5.55
CA PHE A 183 -23.38 -21.78 5.24
C PHE A 183 -24.06 -22.47 4.03
N LEU A 184 -23.32 -22.68 2.94
CA LEU A 184 -23.86 -23.36 1.75
C LEU A 184 -24.23 -24.83 2.04
N LYS A 185 -23.44 -25.51 2.89
CA LYS A 185 -23.76 -26.87 3.34
C LYS A 185 -25.02 -26.91 4.20
N LEU A 186 -25.22 -25.92 5.08
CA LEU A 186 -26.44 -25.81 5.87
C LEU A 186 -27.66 -25.56 4.98
N CYS A 187 -27.55 -24.68 3.98
CA CYS A 187 -28.63 -24.42 3.02
C CYS A 187 -29.09 -25.69 2.30
N LYS A 188 -28.16 -26.61 1.97
CA LYS A 188 -28.50 -27.89 1.34
C LYS A 188 -29.38 -28.79 2.21
N HIS A 189 -29.28 -28.66 3.53
CA HIS A 189 -30.04 -29.43 4.50
C HIS A 189 -31.19 -28.64 5.14
N THR A 190 -31.45 -27.43 4.65
CA THR A 190 -32.54 -26.58 5.15
C THR A 190 -33.74 -26.73 4.23
N GLU A 191 -34.90 -27.04 4.80
CA GLU A 191 -36.17 -27.11 4.09
C GLU A 191 -37.10 -25.98 4.56
N VAL A 192 -37.89 -25.43 3.63
CA VAL A 192 -38.88 -24.40 3.94
C VAL A 192 -40.22 -25.07 4.19
N LEU A 193 -40.74 -24.92 5.41
CA LEU A 193 -42.04 -25.43 5.81
C LEU A 193 -43.06 -24.28 5.88
N THR A 194 -44.19 -24.44 5.19
CA THR A 194 -45.33 -23.54 5.26
C THR A 194 -46.47 -24.22 6.00
N LEU A 195 -46.91 -23.61 7.10
CA LEU A 195 -47.98 -24.15 7.96
C LEU A 195 -49.17 -23.21 7.96
N GLU A 196 -50.38 -23.76 8.05
CA GLU A 196 -51.60 -22.98 8.21
C GLU A 196 -51.86 -22.65 9.68
N PRO A 197 -52.65 -21.59 9.98
CA PRO A 197 -52.99 -21.25 11.35
C PRO A 197 -53.72 -22.41 12.06
N GLY A 198 -53.10 -22.95 13.12
CA GLY A 198 -53.63 -24.07 13.88
C GLY A 198 -52.84 -25.38 13.69
N ASP A 199 -51.92 -25.42 12.72
CA ASP A 199 -51.01 -26.55 12.56
C ASP A 199 -49.90 -26.55 13.63
N PHE A 200 -49.43 -27.75 13.97
CA PHE A 200 -48.38 -27.96 14.96
C PHE A 200 -47.03 -28.14 14.26
N LEU A 201 -46.01 -27.39 14.69
CA LEU A 201 -44.62 -27.56 14.23
C LEU A 201 -44.02 -28.90 14.66
N PHE A 202 -44.23 -29.27 15.92
CA PHE A 202 -43.85 -30.56 16.48
C PHE A 202 -44.78 -30.86 17.66
N LYS A 203 -44.89 -32.15 18.01
CA LYS A 203 -45.61 -32.63 19.20
C LYS A 203 -44.62 -33.26 20.18
N ILE A 204 -45.00 -33.35 21.45
CA ILE A 204 -44.16 -33.92 22.53
C ILE A 204 -43.77 -35.39 22.24
N THR A 205 -44.44 -36.05 21.30
CA THR A 205 -44.16 -37.43 20.89
C THR A 205 -43.19 -37.57 19.71
N ASP A 206 -42.77 -36.45 19.11
CA ASP A 206 -41.89 -36.47 17.93
C ASP A 206 -40.41 -36.52 18.36
N SER A 207 -39.53 -36.96 17.47
CA SER A 207 -38.09 -37.03 17.74
C SER A 207 -37.41 -35.66 17.66
N ASP A 208 -36.51 -35.37 18.61
CA ASP A 208 -35.80 -34.08 18.73
C ASP A 208 -34.62 -33.97 17.74
N ASP A 209 -34.90 -34.05 16.43
CA ASP A 209 -33.85 -34.15 15.40
C ASP A 209 -33.61 -32.83 14.63
N SER A 210 -34.47 -31.82 14.80
CA SER A 210 -34.50 -30.62 13.96
C SER A 210 -34.61 -29.32 14.75
N VAL A 211 -34.03 -28.24 14.20
CA VAL A 211 -34.15 -26.88 14.73
C VAL A 211 -34.97 -26.04 13.75
N PHE A 212 -36.01 -25.40 14.25
CA PHE A 212 -36.91 -24.57 13.44
C PHE A 212 -36.55 -23.09 13.54
N ILE A 213 -36.64 -22.39 12.41
CA ILE A 213 -36.37 -20.96 12.30
C ILE A 213 -37.61 -20.29 11.73
N VAL A 214 -38.22 -19.39 12.51
CA VAL A 214 -39.44 -18.69 12.11
C VAL A 214 -39.06 -17.53 11.20
N GLN A 215 -39.38 -17.64 9.91
CA GLN A 215 -39.16 -16.58 8.92
C GLN A 215 -40.20 -15.47 9.03
N SER A 216 -41.47 -15.84 9.21
CA SER A 216 -42.61 -14.92 9.31
C SER A 216 -43.74 -15.60 10.08
N GLY A 217 -44.39 -14.85 10.98
CA GLY A 217 -45.47 -15.34 11.84
C GLY A 217 -45.12 -15.38 13.32
N LEU A 218 -46.04 -15.90 14.12
CA LEU A 218 -45.91 -16.09 15.56
C LEU A 218 -46.15 -17.56 15.89
N VAL A 219 -45.36 -18.12 16.80
CA VAL A 219 -45.51 -19.49 17.28
C VAL A 219 -45.95 -19.44 18.73
N HIS A 220 -46.96 -20.23 19.07
CA HIS A 220 -47.40 -20.43 20.46
C HIS A 220 -46.83 -21.73 20.99
N VAL A 221 -46.09 -21.65 22.10
CA VAL A 221 -45.50 -22.82 22.74
C VAL A 221 -46.33 -23.19 23.96
N PHE A 222 -46.77 -24.45 24.03
CA PHE A 222 -47.52 -24.98 25.16
C PHE A 222 -46.71 -26.09 25.83
N ILE A 223 -46.55 -26.00 27.15
CA ILE A 223 -45.98 -27.07 27.98
C ILE A 223 -47.14 -27.87 28.57
N SER A 224 -47.20 -29.17 28.29
CA SER A 224 -48.13 -30.07 28.96
C SER A 224 -47.42 -30.73 30.15
N ASN A 225 -47.89 -30.45 31.37
CA ASN A 225 -47.39 -31.12 32.56
C ASN A 225 -47.99 -32.54 32.67
N ALA A 226 -47.36 -33.40 33.48
CA ALA A 226 -47.84 -34.77 33.72
C ALA A 226 -49.28 -34.82 34.30
N ASP A 227 -49.71 -33.74 34.96
CA ASP A 227 -51.04 -33.60 35.53
C ASP A 227 -52.13 -33.20 34.50
N GLY A 228 -51.78 -33.07 33.22
CA GLY A 228 -52.68 -32.67 32.15
C GLY A 228 -52.96 -31.16 32.06
N SER A 229 -52.29 -30.34 32.89
CA SER A 229 -52.35 -28.88 32.78
C SER A 229 -51.47 -28.37 31.64
N THR A 230 -52.00 -27.44 30.84
CA THR A 230 -51.27 -26.78 29.75
C THR A 230 -50.86 -25.37 30.16
N LEU A 231 -49.56 -25.06 30.04
CA LEU A 231 -49.00 -23.74 30.31
C LEU A 231 -48.54 -23.12 28.99
N SER A 232 -49.13 -21.99 28.60
CA SER A 232 -48.72 -21.24 27.42
C SER A 232 -47.52 -20.36 27.74
N LEU A 233 -46.41 -20.58 27.05
CA LEU A 233 -45.27 -19.66 27.03
C LEU A 233 -45.52 -18.59 25.95
N LYS A 234 -45.34 -17.33 26.34
CA LYS A 234 -45.64 -16.15 25.53
C LYS A 234 -44.65 -15.94 24.40
#